data_AF-A0A0V0GDR9-F1
#
_entry.id   AF-A0A0V0GDR9-F1
#
_cell.length_a   1.000
_cell.length_b   1.000
_cell.length_c   1.000
_cell.angle_alpha   90.00
_cell.angle_beta   90.00
_cell.angle_gamma   90.00
#
_symmetry.space_group_name_H-M   'P 1'
#
loop_
_entity.id
_entity.type
_entity.pdbx_description
1 polymer ?
#
loop_
_entity_poly.entity_id
_entity_poly.type
_entity_poly.pdbx_seq_one_letter_code
_entity_poly.pdbx_strand_id
1 'polypeptide(L)'
;MWTPTKSKRYGVAIYNWKGEVRYGLPLEIGDTVQIFEECQGWYRGYATKNRSIKGIFPASFIHIKPHKLESIHNDGKYICEPVTPAEDPVICEVTQVLREWNAIWKNLFVARETYKFTTLRKVMR
;
A
#
# COMPACT_ATOMS: atom_id res chain seq x y z
N MET A 1 7.89 18.18 14.95
CA MET A 1 9.13 17.74 14.28
C MET A 1 8.89 16.31 13.82
N TRP A 2 9.40 15.91 12.65
CA TRP A 2 9.26 14.54 12.14
C TRP A 2 10.11 13.57 12.94
N THR A 3 9.52 12.45 13.36
CA THR A 3 10.20 11.42 14.15
C THR A 3 10.06 10.06 13.49
N PRO A 4 11.16 9.28 13.33
CA PRO A 4 11.09 7.93 12.78
C PRO A 4 10.17 7.03 13.61
N THR A 5 9.28 6.29 12.96
CA THR A 5 8.40 5.33 13.65
C THR A 5 9.07 3.96 13.78
N LYS A 6 8.97 3.38 14.99
CA LYS A 6 9.51 2.05 15.29
C LYS A 6 8.45 0.96 15.12
N SER A 7 7.21 1.23 15.53
CA SER A 7 6.12 0.24 15.55
C SER A 7 5.17 0.37 14.37
N LYS A 8 4.83 1.60 13.94
CA LYS A 8 3.78 1.85 12.95
C LYS A 8 4.35 1.91 11.53
N ARG A 9 5.03 0.87 11.07
CA ARG A 9 5.76 0.89 9.78
C ARG A 9 4.95 0.43 8.57
N TYR A 10 3.81 -0.20 8.80
CA TYR A 10 2.94 -0.71 7.74
C TYR A 10 1.47 -0.46 8.09
N GLY A 11 0.68 -0.11 7.08
CA GLY A 11 -0.74 0.12 7.25
C GLY A 11 -1.50 0.06 5.94
N VAL A 12 -2.82 0.18 6.05
CA VAL A 12 -3.74 0.25 4.92
C VAL A 12 -4.59 1.52 5.03
N ALA A 13 -4.79 2.19 3.91
CA ALA A 13 -5.70 3.32 3.82
C ALA A 13 -7.16 2.83 4.01
N ILE A 14 -7.85 3.39 5.00
CA ILE A 14 -9.27 3.09 5.27
C ILE A 14 -10.22 4.14 4.68
N TYR A 15 -9.66 5.17 4.06
CA TYR A 15 -10.43 6.23 3.40
C TYR A 15 -9.64 6.83 2.24
N ASN A 16 -10.36 7.38 1.25
CA ASN A 16 -9.74 8.05 0.10
C ASN A 16 -9.20 9.41 0.50
N TRP A 17 -7.95 9.70 0.14
CA TRP A 17 -7.32 10.98 0.37
C TRP A 17 -6.67 11.52 -0.90
N LYS A 18 -7.05 12.73 -1.31
CA LYS A 18 -6.68 13.29 -2.61
C LYS A 18 -5.27 13.89 -2.67
N GLY A 19 -4.55 13.99 -1.54
CA GLY A 19 -3.22 14.60 -1.54
C GLY A 19 -3.20 16.12 -1.67
N GLU A 20 -4.28 16.82 -1.28
CA GLU A 20 -4.47 18.27 -1.45
C GLU A 20 -3.62 19.13 -0.50
N VAL A 21 -2.36 18.75 -0.28
CA VAL A 21 -1.37 19.48 0.51
C VAL A 21 0.00 19.39 -0.16
N ARG A 22 0.92 20.28 0.20
CA ARG A 22 2.29 20.21 -0.30
C ARG A 22 2.94 18.88 0.13
N TYR A 23 3.51 18.17 -0.83
CA TYR A 23 4.07 16.82 -0.66
C TYR A 23 3.04 15.75 -0.26
N GLY A 24 1.74 16.00 -0.47
CA GLY A 24 0.72 15.01 -0.21
C GLY A 24 0.82 13.83 -1.15
N LEU A 25 0.78 12.61 -0.59
CA LEU A 25 0.71 11.36 -1.34
C LEU A 25 -0.75 10.89 -1.48
N PRO A 26 -1.41 11.01 -2.64
CA PRO A 26 -2.78 10.54 -2.80
C PRO A 26 -2.92 9.05 -2.45
N LEU A 27 -3.98 8.70 -1.73
CA LEU A 27 -4.28 7.34 -1.32
C LEU A 27 -5.72 6.99 -1.66
N GLU A 28 -5.93 5.78 -2.13
CA GLU A 28 -7.25 5.17 -2.28
C GLU A 28 -7.49 4.17 -1.16
N ILE A 29 -8.75 3.97 -0.79
CA ILE A 29 -9.14 2.96 0.18
C ILE A 29 -8.59 1.58 -0.23
N GLY A 30 -7.95 0.89 0.71
CA GLY A 30 -7.29 -0.38 0.48
C GLY A 30 -5.85 -0.28 -0.05
N ASP A 31 -5.31 0.92 -0.30
CA ASP A 31 -3.88 1.08 -0.58
C ASP A 31 -3.06 0.72 0.66
N THR A 32 -2.04 -0.12 0.49
CA THR A 32 -1.10 -0.40 1.57
C THR A 32 0.08 0.57 1.50
N VAL A 33 0.52 1.03 2.67
CA VAL A 33 1.55 2.06 2.81
C VAL A 33 2.66 1.60 3.72
N GLN A 34 3.88 2.00 3.38
CA GLN A 34 5.02 1.91 4.28
C GLN A 34 5.25 3.28 4.90
N ILE A 35 5.38 3.32 6.22
CA ILE A 35 5.52 4.55 7.00
C ILE A 35 6.94 4.61 7.55
N PHE A 36 7.59 5.76 7.35
CA PHE A 36 8.95 6.04 7.83
C PHE A 36 8.94 6.89 9.09
N GLU A 37 8.12 7.94 9.09
CA GLU A 37 8.13 9.00 10.09
C GLU A 37 6.70 9.45 10.41
N GLU A 38 6.51 9.99 11.61
CA GLU A 38 5.26 10.64 12.04
C GLU A 38 5.51 12.05 12.55
N CYS A 39 4.53 12.95 12.38
CA CYS A 39 4.55 14.31 12.91
C CYS A 39 3.11 14.80 13.10
N GLN A 40 2.68 15.06 14.34
CA GLN A 40 1.41 15.72 14.67
C GLN A 40 0.17 15.18 13.89
N GLY A 41 -0.03 13.86 13.90
CA GLY A 41 -1.17 13.24 13.20
C GLY A 41 -0.97 13.06 11.69
N TRP A 42 0.24 13.30 11.17
CA TRP A 42 0.64 12.96 9.82
C TRP A 42 1.67 11.84 9.82
N TYR A 43 1.61 11.01 8.79
CA TYR A 43 2.63 10.04 8.44
C TYR A 43 3.34 10.48 7.17
N ARG A 44 4.61 10.06 7.04
CA ARG A 44 5.39 10.18 5.80
C ARG A 44 5.81 8.79 5.35
N GLY A 45 5.62 8.51 4.07
CA GLY A 45 5.79 7.17 3.54
C GLY A 45 5.67 7.09 2.03
N TYR A 46 5.49 5.88 1.52
CA TYR A 46 5.05 5.61 0.14
C TYR A 46 3.91 4.60 0.13
N ALA A 47 3.16 4.56 -0.98
CA ALA A 47 2.24 3.46 -1.27
C ALA A 47 3.04 2.26 -1.82
N THR A 48 2.79 1.05 -1.34
CA THR A 48 3.51 -0.17 -1.77
C THR A 48 3.43 -0.40 -3.27
N LYS A 49 2.30 -0.05 -3.89
CA LYS A 49 2.08 -0.10 -5.35
C LYS A 49 3.00 0.83 -6.14
N ASN A 50 3.53 1.88 -5.52
CA ASN A 50 4.47 2.81 -6.14
C ASN A 50 5.48 3.37 -5.13
N ARG A 51 6.59 2.66 -4.98
CA ARG A 51 7.66 2.98 -4.02
C ARG A 51 8.49 4.22 -4.39
N SER A 52 8.39 4.70 -5.63
CA SER A 52 9.18 5.82 -6.14
C SER A 52 8.69 7.18 -5.63
N ILE A 53 7.40 7.28 -5.29
CA ILE A 53 6.78 8.51 -4.83
C ILE A 53 6.65 8.47 -3.31
N LYS A 54 7.33 9.40 -2.65
CA LYS A 54 7.23 9.59 -1.20
C LYS A 54 6.42 10.85 -0.92
N GLY A 55 5.57 10.80 0.10
CA GLY A 55 4.82 11.97 0.54
C GLY A 55 4.23 11.77 1.93
N ILE A 56 3.41 12.73 2.33
CA ILE A 56 2.74 12.75 3.62
C ILE A 56 1.26 12.39 3.45
N PHE A 57 0.66 11.81 4.48
CA PHE A 57 -0.77 11.48 4.52
C PHE A 57 -1.30 11.49 5.97
N PRO A 58 -2.61 11.75 6.19
CA PRO A 58 -3.16 11.82 7.54
C PRO A 58 -3.13 10.46 8.24
N ALA A 59 -2.70 10.44 9.50
CA ALA A 59 -2.64 9.22 10.30
C ALA A 59 -4.03 8.63 10.55
N SER A 60 -5.06 9.47 10.64
CA SER A 60 -6.45 9.04 10.85
C SER A 60 -7.04 8.26 9.66
N PHE A 61 -6.40 8.33 8.50
CA PHE A 61 -6.84 7.63 7.28
C PHE A 61 -6.17 6.26 7.14
N ILE A 62 -5.27 5.89 8.07
CA ILE A 62 -4.48 4.68 8.00
C ILE A 62 -4.79 3.77 9.18
N HIS A 63 -5.18 2.54 8.87
CA HIS A 63 -5.21 1.47 9.84
C HIS A 63 -3.84 0.76 9.86
N ILE A 64 -3.18 0.75 11.01
CA ILE A 64 -1.87 0.11 11.18
C ILE A 64 -2.05 -1.41 11.17
N LYS A 65 -1.26 -2.10 10.35
CA LYS A 65 -1.32 -3.56 10.23
C LYS A 65 -0.08 -4.20 10.86
N PRO A 66 -0.21 -5.42 11.41
CA PRO A 66 0.94 -6.18 11.89
C PRO A 66 1.95 -6.42 10.75
N HIS A 67 3.24 -6.29 11.07
CA HIS A 67 4.33 -6.50 10.13
C HIS A 67 5.49 -7.23 10.79
N LYS A 68 6.28 -7.94 9.98
CA LYS A 68 7.52 -8.56 10.43
C LYS A 68 8.61 -7.50 10.44
N LEU A 69 9.21 -7.28 11.61
CA LEU A 69 10.42 -6.50 11.75
C LEU A 69 11.60 -7.41 11.36
N GLU A 70 12.08 -7.31 10.13
CA GLU A 70 13.45 -7.74 9.86
C GLU A 70 14.37 -6.68 10.47
N SER A 71 14.94 -7.06 11.61
CA SER A 71 15.71 -6.21 12.50
C SER A 71 16.97 -5.68 11.81
N ILE A 72 17.08 -4.36 11.78
CA ILE A 72 18.29 -3.54 12.04
C ILE A 72 19.62 -4.30 11.88
N HIS A 73 20.36 -4.03 10.80
CA HIS A 73 21.79 -4.31 10.77
C HIS A 73 22.50 -3.44 11.82
N ASN A 74 23.46 -4.03 12.55
CA ASN A 74 24.19 -3.47 13.71
C ASN A 74 25.00 -2.18 13.45
N ASP A 75 24.99 -1.63 12.23
CA ASP A 75 25.83 -0.49 11.83
C ASP A 75 25.12 0.88 11.92
N GLY A 76 23.99 0.97 12.64
CA GLY A 76 23.30 2.25 12.86
C GLY A 76 22.64 2.86 11.61
N LYS A 77 22.68 2.17 10.47
CA LYS A 77 22.03 2.58 9.22
C LYS A 77 20.61 2.03 9.19
N TYR A 78 19.62 2.90 9.42
CA TYR A 78 18.21 2.58 9.14
C TYR A 78 18.03 2.44 7.62
N ILE A 79 18.28 1.25 7.09
CA ILE A 79 17.87 0.92 5.73
C ILE A 79 16.34 0.85 5.71
N CYS A 80 15.75 1.61 4.78
CA CYS A 80 14.32 1.61 4.50
C CYS A 80 13.96 0.35 3.71
N GLU A 81 14.22 -0.82 4.29
CA GLU A 81 13.86 -2.09 3.67
C GLU A 81 12.34 -2.18 3.55
N PRO A 82 11.83 -2.79 2.46
CA PRO A 82 10.40 -2.99 2.31
C PRO A 82 9.87 -3.78 3.51
N VAL A 83 8.85 -3.25 4.17
CA VAL A 83 8.24 -3.92 5.33
C VAL A 83 7.44 -5.11 4.82
N THR A 84 7.73 -6.29 5.37
CA THR A 84 7.00 -7.52 5.05
C THR A 84 5.72 -7.60 5.89
N PRO A 85 4.53 -7.69 5.27
CA PRO A 85 3.29 -7.92 6.01
C PRO A 85 3.39 -9.18 6.88
N ALA A 86 2.75 -9.18 8.05
CA ALA A 86 2.68 -10.40 8.88
C ALA A 86 1.64 -11.41 8.36
N GLU A 87 0.86 -11.01 7.36
CA GLU A 87 -0.16 -11.83 6.71
C GLU A 87 0.47 -13.00 5.95
N ASP A 88 -0.31 -14.05 5.74
CA ASP A 88 0.14 -15.22 4.97
C ASP A 88 0.59 -14.76 3.57
N PRO A 89 1.80 -15.16 3.11
CA PRO A 89 2.28 -14.85 1.76
C PRO A 89 1.28 -15.23 0.68
N VAL A 90 0.53 -16.34 0.84
CA VAL A 90 -0.51 -16.77 -0.10
C VAL A 90 -1.63 -15.74 -0.19
N ILE A 91 -2.05 -15.15 0.95
CA ILE A 91 -3.07 -14.08 0.96
C ILE A 91 -2.56 -12.85 0.21
N CYS A 92 -1.28 -12.49 0.41
CA CYS A 92 -0.66 -11.35 -0.27
C CYS A 92 -0.61 -11.57 -1.79
N GLU A 93 -0.17 -12.75 -2.22
CA GLU A 93 -0.09 -13.12 -3.63
C GLU A 93 -1.46 -13.15 -4.29
N VAL A 94 -2.46 -13.80 -3.68
CA VAL A 94 -3.84 -13.83 -4.20
C VAL A 94 -4.41 -12.42 -4.33
N THR A 95 -4.17 -11.56 -3.33
CA THR A 95 -4.61 -10.15 -3.38
C THR A 95 -3.96 -9.40 -4.54
N GLN A 96 -2.67 -9.61 -4.77
CA GLN A 96 -1.93 -8.97 -5.86
C GLN A 96 -2.42 -9.45 -7.23
N VAL A 97 -2.62 -10.75 -7.41
CA VAL A 97 -3.16 -11.34 -8.65
C VAL A 97 -4.55 -10.76 -8.97
N LEU A 98 -5.43 -10.65 -7.97
CA LEU A 98 -6.76 -10.05 -8.17
C LEU A 98 -6.68 -8.57 -8.60
N ARG A 99 -5.70 -7.80 -8.09
CA ARG A 99 -5.49 -6.41 -8.52
C ARG A 99 -5.04 -6.33 -9.98
N GLU A 100 -4.12 -7.17 -10.39
CA GLU A 100 -3.62 -7.25 -11.77
C GLU A 100 -4.74 -7.68 -12.72
N TRP A 101 -5.50 -8.71 -12.34
CA TRP A 101 -6.63 -9.20 -13.12
C TRP A 101 -7.76 -8.19 -13.21
N ASN A 102 -8.01 -7.37 -12.19
CA ASN A 102 -8.99 -6.28 -12.27
C ASN A 102 -8.62 -5.25 -13.35
N ALA A 103 -7.34 -4.93 -13.52
CA ALA A 103 -6.89 -4.03 -14.59
C ALA A 103 -7.10 -4.67 -15.98
N ILE A 104 -6.71 -5.93 -16.14
CA ILE A 104 -6.92 -6.70 -17.39
C ILE A 104 -8.42 -6.80 -17.71
N TRP A 105 -9.24 -7.12 -16.72
CA TRP A 105 -10.69 -7.27 -16.85
C TRP A 105 -11.36 -6.00 -17.36
N LYS A 106 -10.98 -4.83 -16.82
CA LYS A 106 -11.45 -3.53 -17.31
C LYS A 106 -11.05 -3.28 -18.77
N ASN A 107 -9.81 -3.62 -19.14
CA ASN A 107 -9.34 -3.48 -20.52
C ASN A 107 -10.09 -4.40 -21.50
N LEU A 108 -10.40 -5.64 -21.09
CA LEU A 108 -11.20 -6.57 -21.89
C LEU A 108 -12.62 -6.04 -22.15
N PHE A 109 -13.23 -5.35 -21.17
CA PHE A 109 -14.52 -4.68 -21.37
C PHE A 109 -14.44 -3.60 -22.45
N VAL A 110 -13.44 -2.72 -22.37
CA VAL A 110 -13.23 -1.65 -23.36
C VAL A 110 -12.97 -2.21 -24.76
N ALA A 111 -12.17 -3.28 -24.85
CA ALA A 111 -11.88 -3.99 -26.10
C ALA A 111 -13.05 -4.85 -26.63
N ARG A 112 -14.17 -4.95 -25.88
CA ARG A 112 -15.35 -5.77 -26.22
C ARG A 112 -15.05 -7.28 -26.36
N GLU A 113 -14.05 -7.78 -25.63
CA GLU A 113 -13.65 -9.19 -25.58
C GLU A 113 -14.57 -9.99 -24.63
N THR A 114 -15.84 -10.15 -25.01
CA THR A 114 -16.93 -10.64 -24.13
C THR A 114 -16.68 -12.00 -23.50
N TYR A 115 -16.11 -12.95 -24.24
CA TYR A 115 -15.77 -14.28 -23.74
C TYR A 115 -14.72 -14.21 -22.63
N LYS A 116 -13.57 -13.58 -22.90
CA LYS A 116 -12.47 -13.43 -21.92
C LYS A 116 -12.92 -12.64 -20.69
N PHE A 117 -13.69 -11.56 -20.90
CA PHE A 117 -14.26 -10.75 -19.82
C PHE A 117 -15.14 -11.59 -18.86
N THR A 118 -16.03 -12.42 -19.42
CA THR A 118 -16.96 -13.24 -18.64
C THR A 118 -16.23 -14.37 -17.91
N THR A 119 -15.27 -15.01 -18.58
CA THR A 119 -14.45 -16.07 -17.98
C THR A 119 -13.60 -15.54 -16.83
N LEU A 120 -12.88 -14.43 -17.03
CA LEU A 120 -12.04 -13.84 -15.99
C LEU A 120 -12.87 -13.41 -14.77
N ARG A 121 -14.07 -12.86 -14.98
CA ARG A 121 -15.00 -12.51 -13.90
C ARG A 121 -15.39 -13.70 -13.04
N LYS A 122 -15.51 -14.91 -13.60
CA LYS A 122 -15.87 -16.12 -12.85
C LYS A 122 -14.74 -16.57 -11.93
N VAL A 123 -13.49 -16.40 -12.33
CA VAL A 123 -12.32 -16.83 -11.52
C VAL A 123 -12.01 -15.81 -10.42
N MET A 124 -12.35 -14.53 -10.62
CA MET A 124 -12.19 -13.49 -9.59
C MET A 124 -13.28 -13.49 -8.49
N ARG A 125 -14.30 -14.36 -8.60
CA ARG A 125 -15.42 -14.45 -7.66
C ARG A 125 -15.23 -15.60 -6.70
#